data_AF-X0U895-F1
#
_entry.id   AF-X0U895-F1
#
_cell.length_a   1.000
_cell.length_b   1.000
_cell.length_c   1.000
_cell.angle_alpha   90.00
_cell.angle_beta   90.00
_cell.angle_gamma   90.00
#
_symmetry.space_group_name_H-M   'P 1'
#
loop_
_entity.id
_entity.type
_entity.pdbx_description
1 polymer ?
#
loop_
_entity_poly.entity_id
_entity_poly.type
_entity_poly.pdbx_seq_one_letter_code
_entity_poly.pdbx_strand_id
1 'polypeptide(L)'
;MWKYRVENIINRKILKDSGWDLSIGELSGHLFKQVNSKNIEITHENGTTIYIPDLNAQFNVIQSLTGNLYLKELNIYDFYFQQAIQNYTEKKVFVLPDLDYSKFPIKIDQISFDGTLAVALADSTHLIDLNIMSAIQPNENGLNIYLDSLFIKHHDIDYSFILNDTKVNINNRIINANPISGSIADMLLDGQMTFMQSEKQQLKGNINVNNIVIPEKLFEETPLQIKFSEINSNFRFDTDFKNYSGIVTINNNLGLNMTGDFNITKMKDRWLVQQIILQGEDARLFIHGDFIDNNEINANFDLKQFDLSKWLTQQKATDISGIATINTHIDSGYIKSLELNVETQELALFKNDTISVKGAFVYENNQITIAEPFTVSIGQSSITSVGEIDFAKQEIDIKL
;
A
#
# COMPACT_ATOMS: atom_id res chain seq x y z
N MET A 1 -33.34 27.66 21.54
CA MET A 1 -34.05 28.10 20.31
C MET A 1 -33.17 27.99 19.05
N TRP A 2 -31.87 28.33 19.10
CA TRP A 2 -30.96 28.20 17.95
C TRP A 2 -30.63 26.75 17.56
N LYS A 3 -30.36 25.86 18.54
CA LYS A 3 -30.17 24.41 18.33
C LYS A 3 -31.21 23.82 17.37
N TYR A 4 -32.48 23.84 17.79
CA TYR A 4 -33.60 23.32 16.99
C TYR A 4 -33.74 23.96 15.61
N ARG A 5 -33.32 25.22 15.44
CA ARG A 5 -33.34 25.87 14.12
C ARG A 5 -32.23 25.32 13.21
N VAL A 6 -31.03 25.15 13.75
CA VAL A 6 -29.88 24.59 13.01
C VAL A 6 -30.18 23.14 12.61
N GLU A 7 -30.60 22.30 13.56
CA GLU A 7 -31.02 20.91 13.29
C GLU A 7 -32.08 20.84 12.19
N ASN A 8 -33.18 21.61 12.32
CA ASN A 8 -34.24 21.61 11.31
C ASN A 8 -33.76 22.09 9.94
N ILE A 9 -32.84 23.06 9.87
CA ILE A 9 -32.30 23.54 8.60
C ILE A 9 -31.45 22.45 7.96
N ILE A 10 -30.55 21.82 8.73
CA ILE A 10 -29.67 20.76 8.21
C ILE A 10 -30.52 19.58 7.74
N ASN A 11 -31.40 19.04 8.59
CA ASN A 11 -32.17 17.84 8.25
C ASN A 11 -33.16 18.08 7.09
N ARG A 12 -33.85 19.22 7.07
CA ARG A 12 -34.89 19.48 6.05
C ARG A 12 -34.37 20.09 4.75
N LYS A 13 -33.18 20.70 4.74
CA LYS A 13 -32.64 21.34 3.53
C LYS A 13 -31.38 20.68 2.98
N ILE A 14 -30.52 20.14 3.84
CA ILE A 14 -29.23 19.57 3.43
C ILE A 14 -29.33 18.04 3.34
N LEU A 15 -29.82 17.41 4.40
CA LEU A 15 -29.91 15.94 4.49
C LEU A 15 -31.24 15.37 3.97
N LYS A 16 -32.10 16.23 3.43
CA LYS A 16 -33.41 15.83 2.93
C LYS A 16 -33.23 14.77 1.84
N ASP A 17 -33.96 13.66 1.96
CA ASP A 17 -33.95 12.54 1.01
C ASP A 17 -32.59 11.82 0.91
N SER A 18 -31.63 12.11 1.82
CA SER A 18 -30.30 11.48 1.85
C SER A 18 -30.24 10.20 2.69
N GLY A 19 -31.29 9.91 3.46
CA GLY A 19 -31.33 8.84 4.45
C GLY A 19 -30.60 9.18 5.77
N TRP A 20 -29.97 10.35 5.88
CA TRP A 20 -29.31 10.82 7.11
C TRP A 20 -30.19 11.79 7.90
N ASP A 21 -30.13 11.69 9.23
CA ASP A 21 -30.67 12.67 10.17
C ASP A 21 -29.58 13.09 11.15
N LEU A 22 -29.59 14.37 11.56
CA LEU A 22 -28.64 14.93 12.51
C LEU A 22 -29.38 15.46 13.74
N SER A 23 -28.86 15.10 14.91
CA SER A 23 -29.26 15.65 16.21
C SER A 23 -28.04 16.27 16.91
N ILE A 24 -28.27 17.34 17.67
CA ILE A 24 -27.24 18.07 18.40
C ILE A 24 -27.60 18.02 19.87
N GLY A 25 -26.81 17.40 20.75
CA GLY A 25 -27.09 17.42 22.18
C GLY A 25 -27.16 18.84 22.75
N GLU A 26 -26.06 19.58 22.65
CA GLU A 26 -25.94 20.95 23.13
C GLU A 26 -25.34 21.87 22.06
N LEU A 27 -25.86 23.10 21.97
CA LEU A 27 -25.31 24.15 21.10
C LEU A 27 -25.18 25.44 21.91
N SER A 28 -23.96 25.98 21.96
CA SER A 28 -23.64 27.19 22.75
C SER A 28 -22.68 28.11 22.00
N GLY A 29 -22.39 29.26 22.60
CA GLY A 29 -21.52 30.28 22.01
C GLY A 29 -22.29 31.32 21.21
N HIS A 30 -21.59 31.98 20.29
CA HIS A 30 -22.08 33.10 19.52
C HIS A 30 -21.58 32.99 18.08
N LEU A 31 -22.51 33.02 17.10
CA LEU A 31 -22.22 32.84 15.67
C LEU A 31 -21.09 33.75 15.15
N PHE A 32 -21.00 34.97 15.70
CA PHE A 32 -20.00 35.96 15.29
C PHE A 32 -18.63 35.81 15.97
N LYS A 33 -18.47 34.82 16.85
CA LYS A 33 -17.21 34.57 17.56
C LYS A 33 -16.81 33.10 17.50
N GLN A 34 -17.60 32.24 18.09
CA GLN A 34 -17.31 30.81 18.24
C GLN A 34 -18.60 30.08 18.57
N VAL A 35 -18.85 28.97 17.89
CA VAL A 35 -19.97 28.08 18.14
C VAL A 35 -19.39 26.77 18.66
N ASN A 36 -19.91 26.31 19.79
CA ASN A 36 -19.56 25.02 20.36
C ASN A 36 -20.78 24.12 20.30
N SER A 37 -20.59 22.91 19.81
CA SER A 37 -21.62 21.90 19.70
C SER A 37 -21.13 20.62 20.35
N LYS A 38 -21.96 20.00 21.19
CA LYS A 38 -21.61 18.76 21.90
C LYS A 38 -22.61 17.67 21.65
N ASN A 39 -22.13 16.44 21.68
CA ASN A 39 -22.92 15.22 21.48
C ASN A 39 -23.75 15.31 20.18
N ILE A 40 -23.10 15.61 19.07
CA ILE A 40 -23.74 15.55 17.75
C ILE A 40 -23.84 14.09 17.36
N GLU A 41 -25.01 13.67 16.91
CA GLU A 41 -25.24 12.34 16.39
C GLU A 41 -25.84 12.46 14.99
N ILE A 42 -25.20 11.81 14.01
CA ILE A 42 -25.66 11.74 12.63
C ILE A 42 -25.95 10.28 12.33
N THR A 43 -27.21 9.95 12.08
CA THR A 43 -27.68 8.57 11.90
C THR A 43 -28.25 8.38 10.51
N HIS A 44 -27.79 7.36 9.80
CA HIS A 44 -28.38 6.93 8.54
C HIS A 44 -29.48 5.87 8.77
N GLU A 45 -30.48 5.83 7.90
CA GLU A 45 -31.58 4.84 7.91
C GLU A 45 -31.11 3.38 7.87
N ASN A 46 -29.91 3.13 7.36
CA ASN A 46 -29.30 1.78 7.32
C ASN A 46 -28.65 1.36 8.66
N GLY A 47 -28.64 2.22 9.69
CA GLY A 47 -28.00 1.99 10.98
C GLY A 47 -26.56 2.47 11.11
N THR A 48 -25.97 3.09 10.06
CA THR A 48 -24.65 3.72 10.14
C THR A 48 -24.75 4.99 10.97
N THR A 49 -23.78 5.24 11.85
CA THR A 49 -23.80 6.41 12.74
C THR A 49 -22.47 7.15 12.72
N ILE A 50 -22.54 8.46 13.00
CA ILE A 50 -21.41 9.33 13.28
C ILE A 50 -21.70 10.03 14.58
N TYR A 51 -20.87 9.82 15.58
CA TYR A 51 -20.93 10.54 16.84
C TYR A 51 -19.78 11.54 16.92
N ILE A 52 -20.08 12.78 17.28
CA ILE A 52 -19.08 13.84 17.48
C ILE A 52 -19.28 14.39 18.91
N PRO A 53 -18.39 14.02 19.85
CA PRO A 53 -18.44 14.50 21.23
C PRO A 53 -18.36 16.02 21.34
N ASP A 54 -17.40 16.63 20.64
CA ASP A 54 -17.15 18.07 20.67
C ASP A 54 -16.80 18.59 19.27
N LEU A 55 -17.50 19.65 18.87
CA LEU A 55 -17.25 20.41 17.65
C LEU A 55 -17.17 21.89 18.00
N ASN A 56 -16.09 22.51 17.55
CA ASN A 56 -15.83 23.93 17.68
C ASN A 56 -15.72 24.58 16.31
N ALA A 57 -16.44 25.67 16.07
CA ALA A 57 -16.34 26.41 14.83
C ALA A 57 -16.23 27.92 15.07
N GLN A 58 -15.23 28.56 14.48
CA GLN A 58 -15.06 30.01 14.47
C GLN A 58 -15.36 30.56 13.08
N PHE A 59 -16.41 31.39 12.96
CA PHE A 59 -16.77 32.05 11.71
C PHE A 59 -16.03 33.37 11.53
N ASN A 60 -15.56 33.64 10.32
CA ASN A 60 -15.15 34.97 9.91
C ASN A 60 -16.34 35.68 9.26
N VAL A 61 -17.17 36.32 10.09
CA VAL A 61 -18.43 36.89 9.61
C VAL A 61 -18.20 38.03 8.61
N ILE A 62 -17.18 38.89 8.84
CA ILE A 62 -16.90 40.02 7.93
C ILE A 62 -16.56 39.50 6.54
N GLN A 63 -15.67 38.50 6.43
CA GLN A 63 -15.37 37.88 5.14
C GLN A 63 -16.58 37.11 4.59
N SER A 64 -17.40 36.51 5.45
CA SER A 64 -18.62 35.81 5.01
C SER A 64 -19.68 36.70 4.37
N LEU A 65 -19.60 38.03 4.56
CA LEU A 65 -20.46 38.98 3.87
C LEU A 65 -20.15 39.13 2.38
N THR A 66 -18.99 38.62 1.90
CA THR A 66 -18.62 38.68 0.47
C THR A 66 -19.28 37.59 -0.39
N GLY A 67 -20.11 36.73 0.21
CA GLY A 67 -20.95 35.75 -0.49
C GLY A 67 -20.53 34.28 -0.34
N ASN A 68 -19.31 33.99 0.11
CA ASN A 68 -18.88 32.64 0.49
C ASN A 68 -18.91 32.49 2.01
N LEU A 69 -19.04 31.27 2.53
CA LEU A 69 -18.91 31.02 3.96
C LEU A 69 -17.42 30.94 4.32
N TYR A 70 -16.98 31.72 5.31
CA TYR A 70 -15.61 31.70 5.80
C TYR A 70 -15.56 31.23 7.24
N LEU A 71 -14.90 30.12 7.46
CA LEU A 71 -14.53 29.62 8.78
C LEU A 71 -13.04 29.90 9.00
N LYS A 72 -12.71 30.49 10.14
CA LYS A 72 -11.31 30.63 10.56
C LYS A 72 -10.79 29.31 11.11
N GLU A 73 -11.62 28.60 11.85
CA GLU A 73 -11.26 27.36 12.53
C GLU A 73 -12.47 26.43 12.59
N LEU A 74 -12.24 25.14 12.35
CA LEU A 74 -13.20 24.06 12.55
C LEU A 74 -12.47 22.90 13.24
N ASN A 75 -12.81 22.62 14.48
CA ASN A 75 -12.27 21.49 15.22
C ASN A 75 -13.35 20.47 15.51
N ILE A 76 -13.06 19.20 15.25
CA ILE A 76 -13.90 18.04 15.53
C ILE A 76 -13.02 17.04 16.26
N TYR A 77 -13.36 16.77 17.52
CA TYR A 77 -12.55 15.95 18.40
C TYR A 77 -13.23 14.62 18.68
N ASP A 78 -12.43 13.55 18.71
CA ASP A 78 -12.83 12.20 19.09
C ASP A 78 -14.10 11.71 18.36
N PHE A 79 -14.25 12.02 17.06
CA PHE A 79 -15.41 11.53 16.32
C PHE A 79 -15.38 10.00 16.22
N TYR A 80 -16.55 9.38 16.22
CA TYR A 80 -16.68 7.93 16.07
C TYR A 80 -17.66 7.63 14.95
N PHE A 81 -17.15 7.10 13.84
CA PHE A 81 -17.97 6.59 12.75
C PHE A 81 -18.18 5.09 12.96
N GLN A 82 -19.42 4.63 12.87
CA GLN A 82 -19.75 3.21 12.93
C GLN A 82 -20.57 2.83 11.71
N GLN A 83 -19.98 2.01 10.85
CA GLN A 83 -20.69 1.44 9.71
C GLN A 83 -21.71 0.41 10.17
N ALA A 84 -22.92 0.44 9.61
CA ALA A 84 -23.86 -0.65 9.77
C ALA A 84 -23.30 -1.94 9.17
N ILE A 85 -23.36 -3.05 9.92
CA ILE A 85 -23.09 -4.38 9.38
C ILE A 85 -24.22 -4.70 8.41
N GLN A 86 -23.89 -4.73 7.13
CA GLN A 86 -24.82 -5.17 6.10
C GLN A 86 -24.32 -6.49 5.54
N ASN A 87 -25.23 -7.48 5.46
CA ASN A 87 -25.00 -8.75 4.77
C ASN A 87 -24.91 -8.50 3.26
N TYR A 88 -23.84 -7.86 2.81
CA TYR A 88 -23.58 -7.64 1.40
C TYR A 88 -23.03 -8.91 0.78
N THR A 89 -23.88 -9.67 0.08
CA THR A 89 -23.45 -10.68 -0.90
C THR A 89 -22.81 -10.04 -2.13
N GLU A 90 -23.02 -8.74 -2.35
CA GLU A 90 -22.43 -7.97 -3.43
C GLU A 90 -21.35 -7.03 -2.88
N LYS A 91 -20.09 -7.27 -3.23
CA LYS A 91 -19.01 -6.29 -3.10
C LYS A 91 -19.37 -5.07 -3.95
N LYS A 92 -20.18 -4.15 -3.41
CA LYS A 92 -20.39 -2.85 -4.06
C LYS A 92 -19.03 -2.19 -4.14
N VAL A 93 -18.55 -1.98 -5.36
CA VAL A 93 -17.42 -1.11 -5.65
C VAL A 93 -17.71 0.20 -4.92
N PHE A 94 -16.78 0.66 -4.09
CA PHE A 94 -16.91 1.96 -3.43
C PHE A 94 -17.02 3.02 -4.53
N VAL A 95 -18.24 3.45 -4.83
CA VAL A 95 -18.50 4.54 -5.77
C VAL A 95 -18.19 5.80 -4.98
N LEU A 96 -17.02 6.38 -5.23
CA LEU A 96 -16.69 7.71 -4.72
C LEU A 96 -17.83 8.68 -5.06
N PRO A 97 -18.21 9.59 -4.14
CA PRO A 97 -19.22 10.60 -4.43
C PRO A 97 -18.84 11.39 -5.69
N ASP A 98 -19.82 11.86 -6.48
CA ASP A 98 -19.53 12.67 -7.68
C ASP A 98 -18.76 13.92 -7.26
N LEU A 99 -17.51 14.04 -7.72
CA LEU A 99 -16.57 15.10 -7.30
C LEU A 99 -16.76 16.41 -8.09
N ASP A 100 -18.00 16.76 -8.45
CA ASP A 100 -18.31 18.05 -9.07
C ASP A 100 -18.35 19.16 -8.01
N TYR A 101 -17.17 19.66 -7.66
CA TYR A 101 -16.97 20.78 -6.74
C TYR A 101 -16.78 22.12 -7.44
N SER A 102 -17.29 22.29 -8.67
CA SER A 102 -17.13 23.50 -9.47
C SER A 102 -17.60 24.81 -8.79
N LYS A 103 -18.27 24.72 -7.63
CA LYS A 103 -18.75 25.86 -6.82
C LYS A 103 -18.66 25.61 -5.31
N PHE A 104 -17.57 25.03 -4.80
CA PHE A 104 -17.44 24.77 -3.36
C PHE A 104 -17.52 26.08 -2.55
N PRO A 105 -18.56 26.32 -1.73
CA PRO A 105 -18.90 27.66 -1.24
C PRO A 105 -18.24 28.02 0.10
N ILE A 106 -17.30 27.19 0.57
CA ILE A 106 -16.75 27.29 1.94
C ILE A 106 -15.23 27.39 1.89
N LYS A 107 -14.69 28.44 2.50
CA LYS A 107 -13.27 28.55 2.83
C LYS A 107 -13.08 28.26 4.32
N ILE A 108 -12.09 27.44 4.66
CA ILE A 108 -11.73 27.13 6.03
C ILE A 108 -10.22 27.33 6.21
N ASP A 109 -9.81 28.27 7.06
CA ASP A 109 -8.38 28.56 7.25
C ASP A 109 -7.67 27.46 8.05
N GLN A 110 -8.34 26.82 9.00
CA GLN A 110 -7.81 25.71 9.81
C GLN A 110 -8.90 24.68 10.13
N ILE A 111 -8.57 23.41 9.94
CA ILE A 111 -9.37 22.23 10.28
C ILE A 111 -8.50 21.34 11.16
N SER A 112 -9.00 20.96 12.33
CA SER A 112 -8.47 19.84 13.12
C SER A 112 -9.57 18.79 13.24
N PHE A 113 -9.27 17.57 12.85
CA PHE A 113 -10.24 16.49 12.84
C PHE A 113 -9.57 15.21 13.32
N ASP A 114 -10.02 14.65 14.43
CA ASP A 114 -9.50 13.39 14.97
C ASP A 114 -10.61 12.46 15.45
N GLY A 115 -10.38 11.16 15.30
CA GLY A 115 -11.31 10.13 15.77
C GLY A 115 -11.07 8.77 15.13
N THR A 116 -12.06 7.89 15.25
CA THR A 116 -11.96 6.48 14.83
C THR A 116 -13.10 6.09 13.89
N LEU A 117 -12.76 5.36 12.84
CA LEU A 117 -13.68 4.72 11.90
C LEU A 117 -13.81 3.24 12.25
N ALA A 118 -15.01 2.78 12.56
CA ALA A 118 -15.37 1.37 12.66
C ALA A 118 -16.03 0.91 11.35
N VAL A 119 -15.24 0.26 10.49
CA VAL A 119 -15.64 -0.18 9.15
C VAL A 119 -15.98 -1.67 9.18
N ALA A 120 -17.19 -2.03 8.75
CA ALA A 120 -17.65 -3.41 8.71
C ALA A 120 -17.26 -4.07 7.37
N LEU A 121 -16.41 -5.09 7.42
CA LEU A 121 -16.01 -5.89 6.26
C LEU A 121 -16.39 -7.36 6.48
N ALA A 122 -17.38 -7.83 5.72
CA ALA A 122 -17.92 -9.20 5.72
C ALA A 122 -18.23 -9.76 7.13
N ASP A 123 -17.22 -10.29 7.82
CA ASP A 123 -17.33 -11.03 9.08
C ASP A 123 -16.65 -10.32 10.27
N SER A 124 -16.07 -9.12 10.06
CA SER A 124 -15.35 -8.39 11.11
C SER A 124 -15.54 -6.88 11.01
N THR A 125 -15.28 -6.20 12.13
CA THR A 125 -15.23 -4.73 12.19
C THR A 125 -13.79 -4.32 12.39
N HIS A 126 -13.29 -3.49 11.50
CA HIS A 126 -11.94 -2.94 11.57
C HIS A 126 -11.99 -1.52 12.09
N LEU A 127 -11.11 -1.23 13.05
CA LEU A 127 -10.95 0.10 13.63
C LEU A 127 -9.77 0.81 12.97
N ILE A 128 -10.01 2.05 12.53
CA ILE A 128 -9.02 2.90 11.88
C ILE A 128 -9.03 4.26 12.57
N ASP A 129 -7.91 4.63 13.20
CA ASP A 129 -7.72 5.97 13.72
C ASP A 129 -7.35 6.93 12.60
N LEU A 130 -7.90 8.13 12.66
CA LEU A 130 -7.72 9.19 11.69
C LEU A 130 -7.45 10.50 12.42
N ASN A 131 -6.39 11.20 12.02
CA ASN A 131 -6.12 12.57 12.44
C ASN A 131 -5.77 13.41 11.20
N ILE A 132 -6.42 14.56 11.05
CA ILE A 132 -6.26 15.47 9.92
C ILE A 132 -6.09 16.88 10.45
N MET A 133 -5.02 17.54 10.00
CA MET A 133 -4.82 18.98 10.12
C MET A 133 -4.76 19.57 8.71
N SER A 134 -5.66 20.48 8.38
CA SER A 134 -5.75 21.00 7.01
C SER A 134 -6.38 22.38 6.88
N ALA A 135 -6.29 22.96 5.68
CA ALA A 135 -7.04 24.14 5.28
C ALA A 135 -7.77 23.88 3.96
N ILE A 136 -8.94 24.49 3.77
CA ILE A 136 -9.73 24.39 2.53
C ILE A 136 -9.86 25.78 1.90
N GLN A 137 -9.46 25.87 0.63
CA GLN A 137 -9.60 27.09 -0.16
C GLN A 137 -10.33 26.78 -1.48
N PRO A 138 -11.55 27.31 -1.69
CA PRO A 138 -12.20 27.27 -2.99
C PRO A 138 -11.32 27.90 -4.08
N ASN A 139 -11.44 27.38 -5.29
CA ASN A 139 -10.88 27.99 -6.50
C ASN A 139 -11.98 28.09 -7.58
N GLU A 140 -11.68 28.72 -8.72
CA GLU A 140 -12.70 28.99 -9.76
C GLU A 140 -13.41 27.73 -10.29
N ASN A 141 -12.75 26.55 -10.22
CA ASN A 141 -13.22 25.31 -10.84
C ASN A 141 -13.22 24.11 -9.87
N GLY A 142 -13.16 24.36 -8.55
CA GLY A 142 -12.91 23.30 -7.57
C GLY A 142 -12.50 23.82 -6.20
N LEU A 143 -11.66 23.05 -5.50
CA LEU A 143 -11.08 23.44 -4.23
C LEU A 143 -9.65 22.92 -4.05
N ASN A 144 -8.88 23.63 -3.25
CA ASN A 144 -7.58 23.18 -2.74
C ASN A 144 -7.75 22.78 -1.27
N ILE A 145 -7.24 21.61 -0.91
CA ILE A 145 -7.01 21.19 0.47
C ILE A 145 -5.49 21.25 0.68
N TYR A 146 -5.06 22.00 1.69
CA TYR A 146 -3.68 22.00 2.15
C TYR A 146 -3.65 21.09 3.37
N LEU A 147 -3.12 19.88 3.22
CA LEU A 147 -2.95 18.93 4.30
C LEU A 147 -1.62 19.24 4.99
N ASP A 148 -1.70 19.81 6.19
CA ASP A 148 -0.51 20.01 7.03
C ASP A 148 -0.06 18.66 7.60
N SER A 149 -1.03 17.85 8.05
CA SER A 149 -0.84 16.48 8.53
C SER A 149 -2.06 15.62 8.26
N LEU A 150 -1.84 14.39 7.82
CA LEU A 150 -2.81 13.30 7.79
C LEU A 150 -2.14 12.08 8.41
N PHE A 151 -2.75 11.52 9.44
CA PHE A 151 -2.34 10.28 10.07
C PHE A 151 -3.49 9.28 10.03
N ILE A 152 -3.22 8.09 9.52
CA ILE A 152 -4.16 6.97 9.47
C ILE A 152 -3.47 5.75 10.09
N LYS A 153 -4.12 5.08 11.03
CA LYS A 153 -3.60 3.84 11.64
C LYS A 153 -4.67 2.78 11.75
N HIS A 154 -4.39 1.58 11.27
CA HIS A 154 -5.25 0.43 11.49
C HIS A 154 -4.95 -0.19 12.87
N HIS A 155 -5.97 -0.68 13.59
CA HIS A 155 -5.76 -1.28 14.93
C HIS A 155 -5.20 -2.69 14.86
N ASP A 156 -5.69 -3.52 13.93
CA ASP A 156 -5.29 -4.94 13.84
C ASP A 156 -3.98 -5.17 13.06
N ILE A 157 -3.54 -4.17 12.30
CA ILE A 157 -2.35 -4.29 11.44
C ILE A 157 -1.45 -3.12 11.83
N ASP A 158 -0.21 -3.40 12.22
CA ASP A 158 0.76 -2.37 12.64
C ASP A 158 1.29 -1.59 11.42
N TYR A 159 0.36 -0.89 10.76
CA TYR A 159 0.56 -0.12 9.55
C TYR A 159 -0.03 1.25 9.80
N SER A 160 0.81 2.26 9.64
CA SER A 160 0.40 3.65 9.63
C SER A 160 0.68 4.27 8.26
N PHE A 161 -0.17 5.23 7.91
CA PHE A 161 0.00 6.08 6.74
C PHE A 161 0.02 7.52 7.21
N ILE A 162 1.07 8.23 6.86
CA ILE A 162 1.30 9.62 7.26
C ILE A 162 1.53 10.43 5.98
N LEU A 163 0.82 11.54 5.82
CA LEU A 163 1.16 12.57 4.85
C LEU A 163 1.34 13.90 5.54
N ASN A 164 2.35 14.64 5.14
CA ASN A 164 2.63 15.99 5.62
C ASN A 164 2.76 16.93 4.43
N ASP A 165 2.47 18.21 4.64
CA ASP A 165 2.69 19.30 3.69
C ASP A 165 2.19 19.00 2.26
N THR A 166 1.06 18.30 2.16
CA THR A 166 0.52 17.80 0.90
C THR A 166 -0.59 18.72 0.39
N LYS A 167 -0.44 19.23 -0.83
CA LYS A 167 -1.51 19.99 -1.48
C LYS A 167 -2.36 19.07 -2.34
N VAL A 168 -3.65 18.98 -2.01
CA VAL A 168 -4.65 18.27 -2.80
C VAL A 168 -5.53 19.27 -3.54
N ASN A 169 -5.52 19.21 -4.86
CA ASN A 169 -6.38 19.99 -5.72
C ASN A 169 -7.50 19.10 -6.27
N ILE A 170 -8.76 19.48 -6.03
CA ILE A 170 -9.93 18.74 -6.52
C ILE A 170 -10.69 19.64 -7.50
N ASN A 171 -10.65 19.29 -8.79
CA ASN A 171 -11.33 20.04 -9.84
C ASN A 171 -12.05 19.06 -10.77
N ASN A 172 -13.36 19.23 -10.96
CA ASN A 172 -14.16 18.52 -11.96
C ASN A 172 -13.75 17.04 -12.15
N ARG A 173 -14.02 16.19 -11.15
CA ARG A 173 -13.72 14.75 -11.17
C ARG A 173 -12.23 14.35 -11.20
N ILE A 174 -11.32 15.30 -11.02
CA ILE A 174 -9.88 15.04 -10.90
C ILE A 174 -9.41 15.45 -9.50
N ILE A 175 -8.64 14.57 -8.86
CA ILE A 175 -7.93 14.85 -7.61
C ILE A 175 -6.44 14.77 -7.89
N ASN A 176 -5.71 15.85 -7.66
CA ASN A 176 -4.25 15.90 -7.78
C ASN A 176 -3.64 16.15 -6.42
N ALA A 177 -2.77 15.25 -5.96
CA ALA A 177 -1.97 15.43 -4.76
C ALA A 177 -0.51 15.71 -5.17
N ASN A 178 -0.02 16.92 -4.91
CA ASN A 178 1.33 17.35 -5.25
C ASN A 178 1.77 18.59 -4.45
N PRO A 179 2.91 18.54 -3.72
CA PRO A 179 3.72 17.34 -3.49
C PRO A 179 2.98 16.37 -2.56
N ILE A 180 3.33 15.11 -2.64
CA ILE A 180 3.11 14.10 -1.61
C ILE A 180 4.42 13.98 -0.84
N SER A 181 4.34 13.97 0.48
CA SER A 181 5.48 13.68 1.35
C SER A 181 4.97 13.00 2.62
N GLY A 182 5.63 11.94 3.08
CA GLY A 182 5.19 11.23 4.27
C GLY A 182 5.79 9.84 4.41
N SER A 183 5.02 8.91 4.97
CA SER A 183 5.44 7.52 5.14
C SER A 183 4.28 6.52 5.12
N ILE A 184 4.57 5.29 4.72
CA ILE A 184 3.68 4.14 4.81
C ILE A 184 4.44 2.97 5.43
N ALA A 185 3.97 2.44 6.56
CA ALA A 185 4.67 1.37 7.29
C ALA A 185 6.18 1.64 7.44
N ASP A 186 6.50 2.84 7.93
CA ASP A 186 7.86 3.39 8.10
C ASP A 186 8.70 3.60 6.82
N MET A 187 8.20 3.20 5.64
CA MET A 187 8.81 3.53 4.37
C MET A 187 8.51 4.98 3.99
N LEU A 188 9.57 5.76 3.78
CA LEU A 188 9.44 7.17 3.41
C LEU A 188 8.96 7.28 1.97
N LEU A 189 7.96 8.13 1.75
CA LEU A 189 7.37 8.34 0.43
C LEU A 189 7.35 9.83 0.06
N ASP A 190 7.64 10.10 -1.21
CA ASP A 190 7.48 11.43 -1.79
C ASP A 190 7.06 11.33 -3.26
N GLY A 191 6.44 12.37 -3.81
CA GLY A 191 6.12 12.42 -5.23
C GLY A 191 4.80 13.11 -5.54
N GLN A 192 4.03 12.54 -6.46
CA GLN A 192 2.74 13.10 -6.88
C GLN A 192 1.78 12.01 -7.38
N MET A 193 0.49 12.24 -7.18
CA MET A 193 -0.57 11.35 -7.67
C MET A 193 -1.74 12.14 -8.26
N THR A 194 -2.37 11.55 -9.27
CA THR A 194 -3.56 12.07 -9.93
C THR A 194 -4.60 10.96 -10.01
N PHE A 195 -5.74 11.17 -9.39
CA PHE A 195 -6.92 10.32 -9.51
C PHE A 195 -7.94 10.99 -10.44
N MET A 196 -8.48 10.22 -11.38
CA MET A 196 -9.48 10.66 -12.35
C MET A 196 -10.73 9.81 -12.21
N GLN A 197 -11.83 10.45 -11.81
CA GLN A 197 -13.15 9.85 -11.69
C GLN A 197 -13.89 9.97 -13.04
N SER A 198 -13.58 9.08 -13.98
CA SER A 198 -14.36 8.93 -15.22
C SER A 198 -15.24 7.68 -15.16
N GLU A 199 -15.92 7.30 -16.25
CA GLU A 199 -16.58 5.98 -16.37
C GLU A 199 -15.60 4.82 -16.04
N LYS A 200 -14.30 5.03 -16.30
CA LYS A 200 -13.22 4.18 -15.81
C LYS A 200 -12.39 4.99 -14.81
N GLN A 201 -12.48 4.64 -13.53
CA GLN A 201 -11.62 5.24 -12.52
C GLN A 201 -10.15 4.93 -12.84
N GLN A 202 -9.30 5.93 -12.75
CA GLN A 202 -7.87 5.80 -13.03
C GLN A 202 -7.06 6.52 -11.97
N LEU A 203 -5.95 5.90 -11.56
CA LEU A 203 -4.97 6.49 -10.67
C LEU A 203 -3.60 6.44 -11.34
N LYS A 204 -2.96 7.60 -11.44
CA LYS A 204 -1.60 7.76 -11.96
C LYS A 204 -0.72 8.31 -10.86
N GLY A 205 0.53 7.87 -10.82
CA GLY A 205 1.48 8.37 -9.84
C GLY A 205 2.92 8.33 -10.32
N ASN A 206 3.72 9.18 -9.71
CA ASN A 206 5.17 9.11 -9.73
C ASN A 206 5.62 9.25 -8.27
N ILE A 207 5.97 8.13 -7.64
CA ILE A 207 6.22 8.04 -6.20
C ILE A 207 7.59 7.43 -5.97
N ASN A 208 8.41 8.13 -5.21
CA ASN A 208 9.61 7.57 -4.60
C ASN A 208 9.21 6.88 -3.30
N VAL A 209 9.76 5.69 -3.08
CA VAL A 209 9.67 4.94 -1.84
C VAL A 209 11.10 4.62 -1.42
N ASN A 210 11.54 5.24 -0.34
CA ASN A 210 12.91 5.10 0.16
C ASN A 210 12.92 4.18 1.39
N ASN A 211 14.07 3.55 1.63
CA ASN A 211 14.31 2.67 2.77
C ASN A 211 13.36 1.46 2.83
N ILE A 212 13.09 0.83 1.68
CA ILE A 212 12.37 -0.45 1.66
C ILE A 212 13.30 -1.51 2.27
N VAL A 213 12.89 -2.07 3.40
CA VAL A 213 13.62 -3.14 4.10
C VAL A 213 12.90 -4.46 3.89
N ILE A 214 13.63 -5.47 3.40
CA ILE A 214 13.12 -6.84 3.38
C ILE A 214 13.31 -7.42 4.80
N PRO A 215 12.25 -7.92 5.46
CA PRO A 215 12.36 -8.37 6.85
C PRO A 215 13.31 -9.56 7.04
N GLU A 216 14.22 -9.47 8.01
CA GLU A 216 15.10 -10.58 8.41
C GLU A 216 14.33 -11.82 8.84
N LYS A 217 13.22 -11.59 9.54
CA LYS A 217 12.27 -12.61 9.94
C LYS A 217 11.88 -13.57 8.81
N LEU A 218 11.80 -13.09 7.55
CA LEU A 218 11.41 -13.90 6.40
C LEU A 218 12.35 -15.11 6.19
N PHE A 219 13.61 -14.98 6.58
CA PHE A 219 14.66 -15.97 6.30
C PHE A 219 15.23 -16.63 7.56
N GLU A 220 14.80 -16.24 8.76
CA GLU A 220 15.28 -16.80 10.04
C GLU A 220 15.13 -18.33 10.13
N GLU A 221 14.09 -18.88 9.50
CA GLU A 221 13.85 -20.33 9.42
C GLU A 221 14.41 -20.96 8.14
N THR A 222 15.34 -20.29 7.45
CA THR A 222 16.01 -20.81 6.25
C THR A 222 17.53 -20.86 6.44
N PRO A 223 18.27 -21.69 5.70
CA PRO A 223 19.73 -21.67 5.73
C PRO A 223 20.36 -20.44 5.04
N LEU A 224 19.54 -19.52 4.48
CA LEU A 224 20.03 -18.37 3.71
C LEU A 224 20.52 -17.25 4.63
N GLN A 225 21.80 -16.93 4.54
CA GLN A 225 22.39 -15.75 5.19
C GLN A 225 22.39 -14.58 4.22
N ILE A 226 21.32 -13.81 4.23
CA ILE A 226 21.14 -12.63 3.38
C ILE A 226 21.91 -11.41 3.88
N LYS A 227 22.20 -10.49 2.96
CA LYS A 227 22.74 -9.16 3.24
C LYS A 227 21.68 -8.16 2.83
N PHE A 228 20.81 -7.78 3.75
CA PHE A 228 19.85 -6.73 3.44
C PHE A 228 20.53 -5.39 3.27
N SER A 229 20.10 -4.70 2.25
CA SER A 229 20.31 -3.29 2.07
C SER A 229 18.95 -2.64 1.91
N GLU A 230 18.81 -1.43 2.43
CA GLU A 230 17.71 -0.55 2.08
C GLU A 230 17.63 -0.41 0.56
N ILE A 231 16.45 -0.72 0.01
CA ILE A 231 16.13 -0.54 -1.40
C ILE A 231 15.40 0.80 -1.53
N ASN A 232 15.88 1.65 -2.43
CA ASN A 232 15.15 2.83 -2.86
C ASN A 232 14.49 2.53 -4.20
N SER A 233 13.26 2.98 -4.35
CA SER A 233 12.46 2.74 -5.54
C SER A 233 11.78 4.00 -6.04
N ASN A 234 11.69 4.17 -7.35
CA ASN A 234 10.78 5.11 -7.99
C ASN A 234 9.75 4.33 -8.81
N PHE A 235 8.47 4.57 -8.54
CA PHE A 235 7.35 3.97 -9.24
C PHE A 235 6.61 5.03 -10.05
N ARG A 236 6.64 4.90 -11.38
CA ARG A 236 5.76 5.65 -12.28
C ARG A 236 4.68 4.73 -12.82
N PHE A 237 3.44 4.93 -12.39
CA PHE A 237 2.38 3.95 -12.59
C PHE A 237 1.06 4.54 -13.10
N ASP A 238 0.25 3.68 -13.69
CA ASP A 238 -1.16 3.89 -14.09
C ASP A 238 -1.96 2.63 -13.69
N THR A 239 -3.11 2.82 -13.06
CA THR A 239 -3.99 1.73 -12.64
C THR A 239 -5.48 2.08 -12.70
N ASP A 240 -6.29 1.07 -13.05
CA ASP A 240 -7.75 1.06 -12.91
C ASP A 240 -8.22 0.29 -11.66
N PHE A 241 -7.31 0.11 -10.68
CA PHE A 241 -7.44 -0.71 -9.46
C PHE A 241 -7.55 -2.23 -9.69
N LYS A 242 -7.62 -2.67 -10.95
CA LYS A 242 -7.54 -4.08 -11.35
C LYS A 242 -6.21 -4.39 -12.03
N ASN A 243 -5.79 -3.55 -12.96
CA ASN A 243 -4.55 -3.67 -13.71
C ASN A 243 -3.63 -2.54 -13.27
N TYR A 244 -2.36 -2.84 -13.06
CA TYR A 244 -1.33 -1.92 -12.60
C TYR A 244 -0.17 -2.05 -13.57
N SER A 245 0.22 -0.94 -14.17
CA SER A 245 1.32 -0.94 -15.14
C SER A 245 2.17 0.30 -14.98
N GLY A 246 3.45 0.19 -15.32
CA GLY A 246 4.34 1.32 -15.17
C GLY A 246 5.80 0.95 -15.31
N ILE A 247 6.64 1.90 -14.92
CA ILE A 247 8.07 1.73 -14.83
C ILE A 247 8.48 1.81 -13.37
N VAL A 248 9.36 0.91 -12.97
CA VAL A 248 10.00 0.90 -11.67
C VAL A 248 11.50 1.06 -11.84
N THR A 249 12.11 1.90 -11.01
CA THR A 249 13.56 1.98 -10.84
C THR A 249 13.89 1.53 -9.43
N ILE A 250 14.78 0.55 -9.26
CA ILE A 250 15.24 0.08 -7.95
C ILE A 250 16.75 0.27 -7.82
N ASN A 251 17.20 0.71 -6.65
CA ASN A 251 18.61 0.82 -6.35
C ASN A 251 18.91 0.56 -4.88
N ASN A 252 20.17 0.21 -4.57
CA ASN A 252 20.65 0.09 -3.20
C ASN A 252 22.14 0.49 -3.10
N ASN A 253 22.67 0.50 -1.87
CA ASN A 253 24.08 0.76 -1.61
C ASN A 253 25.03 -0.41 -1.95
N LEU A 254 24.50 -1.55 -2.39
CA LEU A 254 25.26 -2.74 -2.80
C LEU A 254 25.49 -2.81 -4.32
N GLY A 255 25.13 -1.75 -5.05
CA GLY A 255 25.30 -1.68 -6.50
C GLY A 255 24.19 -2.38 -7.28
N LEU A 256 23.01 -2.58 -6.68
CA LEU A 256 21.77 -2.76 -7.42
C LEU A 256 21.39 -1.42 -8.02
N ASN A 257 21.17 -1.40 -9.33
CA ASN A 257 20.62 -0.27 -10.04
C ASN A 257 19.94 -0.82 -11.30
N MET A 258 18.62 -0.96 -11.25
CA MET A 258 17.84 -1.55 -12.33
C MET A 258 16.60 -0.71 -12.60
N THR A 259 16.23 -0.62 -13.86
CA THR A 259 14.99 0.04 -14.30
C THR A 259 14.26 -0.86 -15.27
N GLY A 260 12.93 -0.81 -15.25
CA GLY A 260 12.13 -1.30 -16.37
C GLY A 260 10.66 -1.43 -16.02
N ASP A 261 9.94 -2.19 -16.84
CA ASP A 261 8.49 -2.21 -16.85
C ASP A 261 7.92 -3.25 -15.89
N PHE A 262 6.77 -2.93 -15.28
CA PHE A 262 5.95 -3.89 -14.56
C PHE A 262 4.52 -3.91 -15.09
N ASN A 263 3.88 -5.07 -15.02
CA ASN A 263 2.47 -5.25 -15.30
C ASN A 263 1.89 -6.32 -14.35
N ILE A 264 0.92 -5.91 -13.54
CA ILE A 264 0.32 -6.72 -12.47
C ILE A 264 -1.20 -6.63 -12.57
N THR A 265 -1.89 -7.75 -12.45
CA THR A 265 -3.36 -7.82 -12.40
C THR A 265 -3.83 -8.35 -11.05
N LYS A 266 -4.66 -7.58 -10.36
CA LYS A 266 -5.38 -8.01 -9.16
C LYS A 266 -6.58 -8.89 -9.54
N MET A 267 -6.60 -10.10 -8.99
CA MET A 267 -7.71 -11.05 -9.08
C MET A 267 -8.38 -11.19 -7.70
N LYS A 268 -9.32 -12.13 -7.54
CA LYS A 268 -10.09 -12.26 -6.29
C LYS A 268 -9.23 -12.80 -5.13
N ASP A 269 -8.38 -13.77 -5.45
CA ASP A 269 -7.57 -14.62 -4.58
C ASP A 269 -6.05 -14.43 -4.80
N ARG A 270 -5.66 -13.65 -5.82
CA ARG A 270 -4.25 -13.51 -6.20
C ARG A 270 -3.90 -12.19 -6.85
N TRP A 271 -2.61 -11.86 -6.82
CA TRP A 271 -1.99 -10.85 -7.68
C TRP A 271 -1.17 -11.56 -8.75
N LEU A 272 -1.60 -11.45 -10.01
CA LEU A 272 -0.88 -12.01 -11.15
C LEU A 272 0.17 -11.02 -11.63
N VAL A 273 1.44 -11.38 -11.48
CA VAL A 273 2.57 -10.66 -12.09
C VAL A 273 2.73 -11.17 -13.52
N GLN A 274 2.15 -10.43 -14.47
CA GLN A 274 2.28 -10.77 -15.90
C GLN A 274 3.73 -10.63 -16.37
N GLN A 275 4.38 -9.55 -15.94
CA GLN A 275 5.80 -9.33 -16.14
C GLN A 275 6.33 -8.28 -15.18
N ILE A 276 7.55 -8.49 -14.70
CA ILE A 276 8.45 -7.44 -14.21
C ILE A 276 9.77 -7.63 -14.97
N ILE A 277 10.18 -6.60 -15.71
CA ILE A 277 11.41 -6.62 -16.49
C ILE A 277 12.33 -5.56 -15.90
N LEU A 278 13.41 -5.97 -15.27
CA LEU A 278 14.39 -5.09 -14.66
C LEU A 278 15.72 -5.23 -15.40
N GLN A 279 16.30 -4.11 -15.80
CA GLN A 279 17.56 -4.08 -16.51
C GLN A 279 18.51 -3.06 -15.85
N GLY A 280 19.70 -3.53 -15.51
CA GLY A 280 20.83 -2.69 -15.12
C GLY A 280 21.85 -2.58 -16.26
N GLU A 281 23.07 -2.15 -15.94
CA GLU A 281 24.17 -2.04 -16.91
C GLU A 281 24.53 -3.41 -17.51
N ASP A 282 24.76 -4.40 -16.64
CA ASP A 282 25.21 -5.74 -17.05
C ASP A 282 24.17 -6.85 -16.79
N ALA A 283 23.17 -6.60 -15.95
CA ALA A 283 22.25 -7.63 -15.48
C ALA A 283 20.82 -7.39 -15.98
N ARG A 284 20.10 -8.47 -16.26
CA ARG A 284 18.66 -8.43 -16.56
C ARG A 284 17.93 -9.49 -15.73
N LEU A 285 16.75 -9.10 -15.25
CA LEU A 285 15.85 -9.95 -14.50
C LEU A 285 14.45 -9.85 -15.12
N PHE A 286 13.90 -10.99 -15.52
CA PHE A 286 12.51 -11.10 -15.95
C PHE A 286 11.76 -11.98 -14.96
N ILE A 287 10.65 -11.49 -14.43
CA ILE A 287 9.85 -12.17 -13.41
C ILE A 287 8.42 -12.31 -13.93
N HIS A 288 7.85 -13.50 -13.82
CA HIS A 288 6.41 -13.71 -13.98
C HIS A 288 5.92 -14.74 -12.96
N GLY A 289 4.69 -14.60 -12.49
CA GLY A 289 4.19 -15.43 -11.39
C GLY A 289 2.94 -14.89 -10.75
N ASP A 290 2.62 -15.41 -9.57
CA ASP A 290 1.53 -14.93 -8.75
C ASP A 290 1.82 -14.95 -7.25
N PHE A 291 1.14 -14.05 -6.55
CA PHE A 291 1.05 -14.03 -5.10
C PHE A 291 -0.39 -14.36 -4.71
N ILE A 292 -0.60 -15.54 -4.14
CA ILE A 292 -1.91 -16.14 -3.84
C ILE A 292 -2.18 -16.05 -2.34
N ASP A 293 -3.41 -15.66 -1.98
CA ASP A 293 -3.95 -15.63 -0.61
C ASP A 293 -3.05 -14.96 0.46
N ASN A 294 -2.17 -14.07 0.02
CA ASN A 294 -1.16 -13.36 0.81
C ASN A 294 -0.10 -14.23 1.51
N ASN A 295 0.02 -15.50 1.13
CA ASN A 295 0.94 -16.45 1.77
C ASN A 295 1.69 -17.34 0.77
N GLU A 296 1.26 -17.47 -0.48
CA GLU A 296 1.92 -18.31 -1.48
C GLU A 296 2.50 -17.46 -2.60
N ILE A 297 3.77 -17.66 -2.93
CA ILE A 297 4.43 -17.06 -4.10
C ILE A 297 4.83 -18.18 -5.05
N ASN A 298 4.34 -18.13 -6.29
CA ASN A 298 4.86 -18.94 -7.39
C ASN A 298 5.46 -18.01 -8.43
N ALA A 299 6.75 -18.10 -8.67
CA ALA A 299 7.46 -17.17 -9.53
C ALA A 299 8.49 -17.88 -10.39
N ASN A 300 8.59 -17.44 -11.64
CA ASN A 300 9.64 -17.83 -12.56
C ASN A 300 10.52 -16.62 -12.81
N PHE A 301 11.82 -16.86 -12.79
CA PHE A 301 12.87 -15.88 -12.97
C PHE A 301 13.70 -16.30 -14.18
N ASP A 302 13.80 -15.42 -15.17
CA ASP A 302 14.82 -15.50 -16.21
C ASP A 302 15.92 -14.49 -15.86
N LEU A 303 17.08 -15.07 -15.56
CA LEU A 303 18.26 -14.41 -15.04
C LEU A 303 19.27 -14.24 -16.17
N LYS A 304 19.84 -13.04 -16.26
CA LYS A 304 21.01 -12.78 -17.09
C LYS A 304 22.05 -12.02 -16.29
N GLN A 305 23.21 -12.64 -16.14
CA GLN A 305 24.40 -12.08 -15.49
C GLN A 305 24.13 -11.59 -14.06
N PHE A 306 23.45 -12.44 -13.28
CA PHE A 306 23.04 -12.11 -11.93
C PHE A 306 24.15 -12.40 -10.90
N ASP A 307 24.43 -11.40 -10.07
CA ASP A 307 25.46 -11.45 -9.03
C ASP A 307 24.82 -11.62 -7.63
N LEU A 308 24.86 -12.83 -7.09
CA LEU A 308 24.34 -13.18 -5.76
C LEU A 308 25.15 -12.55 -4.62
N SER A 309 26.40 -12.14 -4.85
CA SER A 309 27.20 -11.47 -3.80
C SER A 309 26.64 -10.13 -3.37
N LYS A 310 25.75 -9.55 -4.20
CA LYS A 310 25.00 -8.33 -3.87
C LYS A 310 23.84 -8.57 -2.90
N TRP A 311 23.48 -9.83 -2.64
CA TRP A 311 22.27 -10.20 -1.88
C TRP A 311 22.53 -11.17 -0.72
N LEU A 312 23.58 -11.98 -0.83
CA LEU A 312 23.92 -13.01 0.14
C LEU A 312 25.27 -12.71 0.79
N THR A 313 25.35 -12.94 2.10
CA THR A 313 26.62 -12.85 2.81
C THR A 313 27.54 -13.99 2.42
N GLN A 314 28.86 -13.74 2.50
CA GLN A 314 29.90 -14.73 2.24
C GLN A 314 29.87 -15.35 0.82
N GLN A 315 29.15 -14.74 -0.12
CA GLN A 315 29.15 -15.15 -1.52
C GLN A 315 30.20 -14.40 -2.34
N LYS A 316 30.91 -15.14 -3.21
CA LYS A 316 31.77 -14.55 -4.24
C LYS A 316 30.90 -13.95 -5.34
N ALA A 317 31.44 -12.97 -6.06
CA ALA A 317 30.75 -12.41 -7.22
C ALA A 317 30.41 -13.51 -8.24
N THR A 318 29.15 -13.55 -8.67
CA THR A 318 28.63 -14.54 -9.62
C THR A 318 28.19 -13.87 -10.93
N ASP A 319 28.10 -14.67 -11.98
CA ASP A 319 27.53 -14.34 -13.29
C ASP A 319 26.54 -15.46 -13.65
N ILE A 320 25.39 -15.46 -12.97
CA ILE A 320 24.35 -16.48 -13.11
C ILE A 320 23.41 -16.08 -14.24
N SER A 321 23.25 -16.98 -15.21
CA SER A 321 22.25 -16.85 -16.28
C SER A 321 21.43 -18.13 -16.42
N GLY A 322 20.15 -18.02 -16.72
CA GLY A 322 19.25 -19.17 -16.89
C GLY A 322 17.91 -18.94 -16.21
N ILE A 323 17.22 -20.04 -15.89
CA ILE A 323 15.85 -20.00 -15.37
C ILE A 323 15.82 -20.57 -13.95
N ALA A 324 15.08 -19.92 -13.07
CA ALA A 324 14.73 -20.44 -11.75
C ALA A 324 13.22 -20.33 -11.53
N THR A 325 12.59 -21.39 -11.04
CA THR A 325 11.19 -21.41 -10.62
C THR A 325 11.15 -21.61 -9.11
N ILE A 326 10.42 -20.74 -8.42
CA ILE A 326 10.25 -20.72 -6.97
C ILE A 326 8.78 -20.91 -6.66
N ASN A 327 8.44 -21.89 -5.83
CA ASN A 327 7.15 -21.95 -5.14
C ASN A 327 7.43 -21.89 -3.63
N THR A 328 6.84 -20.93 -2.93
CA THR A 328 7.10 -20.76 -1.49
C THR A 328 5.82 -20.44 -0.72
N HIS A 329 5.72 -21.01 0.47
CA HIS A 329 4.68 -20.69 1.45
C HIS A 329 5.27 -19.86 2.59
N ILE A 330 4.63 -18.74 2.88
CA ILE A 330 4.97 -17.78 3.92
C ILE A 330 3.88 -17.81 4.97
N ASP A 331 4.24 -18.12 6.21
CA ASP A 331 3.32 -18.05 7.35
C ASP A 331 3.94 -17.19 8.46
N SER A 332 3.12 -16.29 9.02
CA SER A 332 3.50 -15.42 10.13
C SER A 332 4.79 -14.60 9.89
N GLY A 333 5.10 -14.34 8.61
CA GLY A 333 6.30 -13.62 8.16
C GLY A 333 7.55 -14.48 8.01
N TYR A 334 7.44 -15.82 7.97
CA TYR A 334 8.53 -16.76 7.76
C TYR A 334 8.32 -17.59 6.49
N ILE A 335 9.37 -17.86 5.73
CA ILE A 335 9.35 -18.91 4.69
C ILE A 335 9.27 -20.28 5.38
N LYS A 336 8.13 -20.98 5.26
CA LYS A 336 7.92 -22.32 5.84
C LYS A 336 8.33 -23.43 4.89
N SER A 337 8.10 -23.21 3.60
CA SER A 337 8.54 -24.11 2.54
C SER A 337 9.02 -23.35 1.32
N LEU A 338 9.98 -23.94 0.61
CA LEU A 338 10.57 -23.42 -0.62
C LEU A 338 10.85 -24.59 -1.56
N GLU A 339 10.10 -24.70 -2.63
CA GLU A 339 10.43 -25.53 -3.78
C GLU A 339 11.19 -24.67 -4.79
N LEU A 340 12.38 -25.14 -5.18
CA LEU A 340 13.21 -24.48 -6.16
C LEU A 340 13.51 -25.45 -7.30
N ASN A 341 13.23 -25.04 -8.54
CA ASN A 341 13.69 -25.69 -9.76
C ASN A 341 14.62 -24.74 -10.50
N VAL A 342 15.82 -25.17 -10.85
CA VAL A 342 16.82 -24.34 -11.52
C VAL A 342 17.36 -25.01 -12.76
N GLU A 343 17.61 -24.21 -13.79
CA GLU A 343 18.45 -24.53 -14.93
C GLU A 343 19.31 -23.30 -15.22
N THR A 344 20.50 -23.25 -14.62
CA THR A 344 21.36 -22.06 -14.62
C THR A 344 22.80 -22.41 -15.01
N GLN A 345 23.51 -21.39 -15.46
CA GLN A 345 24.93 -21.40 -15.75
C GLN A 345 25.61 -20.27 -14.99
N GLU A 346 26.80 -20.53 -14.49
CA GLU A 346 27.64 -19.59 -13.74
C GLU A 346 29.02 -19.48 -14.40
N LEU A 347 29.40 -18.25 -14.77
CA LEU A 347 30.56 -17.97 -15.61
C LEU A 347 31.72 -17.27 -14.89
N ALA A 348 31.50 -16.64 -13.74
CA ALA A 348 32.52 -15.86 -13.05
C ALA A 348 33.38 -16.70 -12.10
N LEU A 349 32.83 -17.75 -11.49
CA LEU A 349 33.52 -18.52 -10.45
C LEU A 349 34.68 -19.41 -10.98
N PHE A 350 34.59 -19.90 -12.23
CA PHE A 350 35.63 -20.75 -12.84
C PHE A 350 36.17 -20.11 -14.13
N LYS A 351 37.44 -19.69 -14.10
CA LYS A 351 38.06 -18.87 -15.15
C LYS A 351 38.07 -19.50 -16.56
N ASN A 352 38.01 -20.83 -16.64
CA ASN A 352 38.16 -21.58 -17.89
C ASN A 352 36.98 -22.54 -18.18
N ASP A 353 35.97 -22.59 -17.32
CA ASP A 353 34.85 -23.52 -17.42
C ASP A 353 33.56 -22.87 -16.91
N THR A 354 32.43 -23.36 -17.38
CA THR A 354 31.11 -22.96 -16.90
C THR A 354 30.65 -23.95 -15.84
N ILE A 355 30.15 -23.46 -14.71
CA ILE A 355 29.35 -24.30 -13.82
C ILE A 355 27.92 -24.32 -14.38
N SER A 356 27.33 -25.49 -14.59
CA SER A 356 25.89 -25.62 -14.83
C SER A 356 25.21 -26.29 -13.64
N VAL A 357 24.05 -25.78 -13.27
CA VAL A 357 23.21 -26.34 -12.19
C VAL A 357 21.84 -26.62 -12.77
N LYS A 358 21.40 -27.87 -12.68
CA LYS A 358 20.10 -28.31 -13.17
C LYS A 358 19.43 -29.26 -12.19
N GLY A 359 18.20 -28.96 -11.80
CA GLY A 359 17.37 -29.87 -11.00
C GLY A 359 16.46 -29.12 -10.03
N ALA A 360 15.79 -29.90 -9.19
CA ALA A 360 14.86 -29.37 -8.21
C ALA A 360 15.18 -29.86 -6.80
N PHE A 361 14.88 -29.03 -5.80
CA PHE A 361 14.86 -29.42 -4.40
C PHE A 361 13.72 -28.73 -3.67
N VAL A 362 13.30 -29.33 -2.56
CA VAL A 362 12.34 -28.75 -1.62
C VAL A 362 13.06 -28.51 -0.31
N TYR A 363 12.88 -27.32 0.26
CA TYR A 363 13.22 -27.01 1.63
C TYR A 363 11.94 -26.91 2.46
N GLU A 364 11.82 -27.71 3.51
CA GLU A 364 10.71 -27.68 4.46
C GLU A 364 11.17 -28.24 5.80
N ASN A 365 10.69 -27.71 6.93
CA ASN A 365 10.97 -28.25 8.27
C ASN A 365 12.48 -28.44 8.59
N ASN A 366 13.33 -27.49 8.19
CA ASN A 366 14.80 -27.58 8.30
C ASN A 366 15.44 -28.75 7.54
N GLN A 367 14.77 -29.26 6.50
CA GLN A 367 15.25 -30.34 5.66
C GLN A 367 15.28 -29.90 4.19
N ILE A 368 16.35 -30.24 3.46
CA ILE A 368 16.39 -30.18 2.00
C ILE A 368 16.16 -31.59 1.47
N THR A 369 15.20 -31.75 0.56
CA THR A 369 14.89 -32.99 -0.13
C THR A 369 15.12 -32.82 -1.63
N ILE A 370 15.96 -33.68 -2.18
CA ILE A 370 16.30 -33.78 -3.60
C ILE A 370 15.67 -35.08 -4.11
N ALA A 371 14.38 -35.02 -4.46
CA ALA A 371 13.62 -36.19 -4.92
C ALA A 371 13.95 -36.58 -6.37
N GLU A 372 14.29 -35.60 -7.19
CA GLU A 372 14.71 -35.80 -8.58
C GLU A 372 16.21 -35.50 -8.74
N PRO A 373 16.89 -36.11 -9.73
CA PRO A 373 18.32 -35.92 -9.94
C PRO A 373 18.72 -34.45 -10.07
N PHE A 374 19.46 -33.93 -9.08
CA PHE A 374 20.05 -32.60 -9.10
C PHE A 374 21.49 -32.68 -9.59
N THR A 375 21.78 -32.04 -10.72
CA THR A 375 23.07 -32.14 -11.40
C THR A 375 23.83 -30.83 -11.34
N VAL A 376 25.09 -30.90 -10.91
CA VAL A 376 26.06 -29.82 -11.02
C VAL A 376 27.17 -30.28 -11.96
N SER A 377 27.45 -29.50 -13.00
CA SER A 377 28.53 -29.79 -13.95
C SER A 377 29.55 -28.67 -13.98
N ILE A 378 30.81 -29.02 -14.20
CA ILE A 378 31.91 -28.10 -14.47
C ILE A 378 32.59 -28.59 -15.74
N GLY A 379 32.42 -27.87 -16.84
CA GLY A 379 32.89 -28.30 -18.16
C GLY A 379 32.27 -29.66 -18.55
N GLN A 380 33.11 -30.68 -18.75
CA GLN A 380 32.67 -32.05 -19.09
C GLN A 380 32.38 -32.95 -17.88
N SER A 381 32.71 -32.50 -16.66
CA SER A 381 32.52 -33.31 -15.45
C SER A 381 31.18 -32.97 -14.80
N SER A 382 30.42 -33.96 -14.36
CA SER A 382 29.14 -33.76 -13.69
C SER A 382 29.00 -34.64 -12.46
N ILE A 383 28.33 -34.12 -11.44
CA ILE A 383 27.87 -34.86 -10.26
C ILE A 383 26.36 -34.73 -10.21
N THR A 384 25.67 -35.85 -9.97
CA THR A 384 24.22 -35.90 -9.90
C THR A 384 23.81 -36.48 -8.55
N SER A 385 23.01 -35.76 -7.79
CA SER A 385 22.61 -36.16 -6.44
C SER A 385 21.11 -36.39 -6.31
N VAL A 386 20.73 -37.37 -5.49
CA VAL A 386 19.37 -37.59 -4.97
C VAL A 386 19.49 -37.91 -3.49
N GLY A 387 18.60 -37.38 -2.65
CA GLY A 387 18.65 -37.65 -1.21
C GLY A 387 18.17 -36.48 -0.37
N GLU A 388 18.61 -36.45 0.90
CA GLU A 388 18.12 -35.52 1.90
C GLU A 388 19.26 -34.95 2.76
N ILE A 389 19.09 -33.69 3.19
CA ILE A 389 19.95 -33.00 4.15
C ILE A 389 19.07 -32.51 5.29
N ASP A 390 19.31 -32.96 6.52
CA ASP A 390 18.57 -32.55 7.71
C ASP A 390 19.45 -31.62 8.56
N PHE A 391 19.14 -30.31 8.58
CA PHE A 391 19.91 -29.31 9.34
C PHE A 391 19.66 -29.40 10.84
N ALA A 392 18.50 -29.91 11.28
CA ALA A 392 18.18 -30.06 12.69
C ALA A 392 18.95 -31.24 13.31
N LYS A 393 19.08 -32.35 12.58
CA LYS A 393 19.87 -33.52 12.99
C LYS A 393 21.35 -33.43 12.61
N GLN A 394 21.73 -32.48 11.74
CA GLN A 394 23.06 -32.40 11.14
C GLN A 394 23.43 -33.68 10.37
N GLU A 395 22.46 -34.26 9.67
CA GLU A 395 22.60 -35.51 8.92
C GLU A 395 22.51 -35.24 7.41
N ILE A 396 23.29 -35.99 6.63
CA ILE A 396 23.31 -35.94 5.16
C ILE A 396 23.19 -37.37 4.64
N ASP A 397 22.13 -37.65 3.90
CA ASP A 397 21.92 -38.91 3.17
C ASP A 397 21.75 -38.60 1.67
N ILE A 398 22.88 -38.45 0.98
CA ILE A 398 22.92 -38.14 -0.45
C ILE A 398 23.55 -39.30 -1.21
N LYS A 399 22.88 -39.72 -2.28
CA LYS A 399 23.39 -40.65 -3.30
C LYS A 399 23.90 -39.84 -4.47
N LEU A 400 25.15 -40.12 -4.89
CA LEU A 400 25.87 -39.44 -5.98
C LEU A 400 25.94 -40.30 -7.25
#